data_AF-A0A3B9H821-F1
#
_entry.id   AF-A0A3B9H821-F1
#
_cell.length_a   1.000
_cell.length_b   1.000
_cell.length_c   1.000
_cell.angle_alpha   90.00
_cell.angle_beta   90.00
_cell.angle_gamma   90.00
#
_symmetry.space_group_name_H-M   'P 1'
#
loop_
_entity.id
_entity.type
_entity.pdbx_description
1 polymer ?
#
loop_
_entity_poly.entity_id
_entity_poly.type
_entity_poly.pdbx_seq_one_letter_code
_entity_poly.pdbx_strand_id
1 'polypeptide(L)'
;TVGGITKLHPTVKFCHELLGRPGAEELMMIVAATGLAQNFGAVRSLVTTGIQKGHMKMHLLNILNQLEATDQEKEIIRKEFETKTVSHKAVVDAFCSLRGIKSDHKTLKGK
;
A
#
# COMPACT_ATOMS: atom_id res chain seq x y z
N THR A 1 -3.32 36.01 0.70
CA THR A 1 -4.67 35.71 0.15
C THR A 1 -5.75 36.33 1.05
N VAL A 2 -6.92 36.69 0.51
CA VAL A 2 -8.03 37.22 1.33
C VAL A 2 -9.38 36.57 0.94
N GLY A 3 -10.04 35.91 1.90
CA GLY A 3 -11.43 35.42 1.76
C GLY A 3 -11.79 34.22 2.67
N GLY A 4 -12.99 34.25 3.29
CA GLY A 4 -13.65 33.09 3.91
C GLY A 4 -12.84 32.29 4.95
N ILE A 5 -12.93 30.96 4.88
CA ILE A 5 -12.45 29.95 5.86
C ILE A 5 -10.94 30.05 6.11
N THR A 6 -10.16 30.61 5.18
CA THR A 6 -8.70 30.79 5.32
C THR A 6 -8.30 31.68 6.50
N LYS A 7 -9.21 32.56 6.96
CA LYS A 7 -9.02 33.34 8.20
C LYS A 7 -9.77 32.77 9.40
N LEU A 8 -10.67 31.80 9.21
CA LEU A 8 -11.56 31.33 10.26
C LEU A 8 -10.99 30.12 11.00
N HIS A 9 -10.46 29.13 10.28
CA HIS A 9 -9.99 27.88 10.88
C HIS A 9 -8.54 28.01 11.39
N PRO A 10 -8.26 27.76 12.69
CA PRO A 10 -6.93 27.94 13.29
C PRO A 10 -5.81 27.20 12.55
N THR A 11 -6.08 25.97 12.08
CA THR A 11 -5.11 25.18 11.32
C THR A 11 -4.72 25.83 10.00
N VAL A 12 -5.66 26.49 9.30
CA VAL A 12 -5.35 27.13 8.01
C VAL A 12 -4.45 28.35 8.21
N LYS A 13 -4.68 29.12 9.29
CA LYS A 13 -3.79 30.22 9.69
C LYS A 13 -2.37 29.72 9.98
N PHE A 14 -2.25 28.66 10.79
CA PHE A 14 -0.96 28.06 11.11
C PHE A 14 -0.23 27.53 9.86
N CYS A 15 -0.91 26.78 9.00
CA CYS A 15 -0.31 26.29 7.76
C CYS A 15 0.12 27.43 6.82
N HIS A 16 -0.65 28.52 6.75
CA HIS A 16 -0.30 29.68 5.94
C HIS A 16 0.92 30.43 6.50
N GLU A 17 1.05 30.51 7.83
CA GLU A 17 2.23 31.06 8.50
C GLU A 17 3.47 30.17 8.30
N LEU A 18 3.32 28.85 8.40
CA LEU A 18 4.38 27.88 8.10
C LEU A 18 4.93 28.04 6.68
N LEU A 19 4.05 28.37 5.72
CA LEU A 19 4.42 28.63 4.33
C LEU A 19 5.03 30.03 4.10
N GLY A 20 5.19 30.87 5.14
CA GLY A 20 5.74 32.21 5.02
C GLY A 20 4.73 33.29 4.61
N ARG A 21 3.42 33.03 4.79
CA ARG A 21 2.30 33.92 4.43
C ARG A 21 2.33 34.37 2.95
N PRO A 22 2.37 33.43 1.99
CA PRO A 22 2.52 33.76 0.58
C PRO A 22 1.34 34.56 0.01
N GLY A 23 1.62 35.32 -1.04
CA GLY A 23 0.60 35.92 -1.89
C GLY A 23 -0.31 34.88 -2.55
N ALA A 24 -1.39 35.30 -3.21
CA ALA A 24 -2.28 34.36 -3.90
C ALA A 24 -1.57 33.67 -5.09
N GLU A 25 -0.82 34.44 -5.87
CA GLU A 25 -0.03 33.95 -7.00
C GLU A 25 1.10 33.02 -6.55
N GLU A 26 1.81 33.39 -5.48
CA GLU A 26 2.86 32.56 -4.89
C GLU A 26 2.30 31.25 -4.34
N LEU A 27 1.18 31.30 -3.62
CA LEU A 27 0.51 30.10 -3.13
C LEU A 27 0.06 29.19 -4.29
N MET A 28 -0.42 29.76 -5.40
CA MET A 28 -0.76 29.00 -6.60
C MET A 28 0.47 28.29 -7.19
N MET A 29 1.62 28.97 -7.26
CA MET A 29 2.88 28.36 -7.73
C MET A 29 3.34 27.21 -6.80
N ILE A 30 3.27 27.42 -5.48
CA ILE A 30 3.61 26.39 -4.48
C ILE A 30 2.72 25.16 -4.66
N VAL A 31 1.41 25.35 -4.80
CA VAL A 31 0.46 24.26 -4.99
C VAL A 31 0.72 23.52 -6.32
N ALA A 32 0.98 24.26 -7.41
CA ALA A 32 1.29 23.66 -8.71
C ALA A 32 2.57 22.81 -8.66
N ALA A 33 3.65 23.34 -8.07
CA ALA A 33 4.91 22.62 -7.89
C ALA A 33 4.73 21.37 -7.00
N THR A 34 3.96 21.50 -5.92
CA THR A 34 3.63 20.36 -5.03
C THR A 34 2.84 19.28 -5.76
N GLY A 35 1.86 19.67 -6.59
CA GLY A 35 1.09 18.74 -7.41
C GLY A 35 1.95 17.98 -8.42
N LEU A 36 2.91 18.67 -9.06
CA LEU A 36 3.88 18.02 -9.95
C LEU A 36 4.79 17.05 -9.19
N ALA A 37 5.30 17.44 -8.02
CA ALA A 37 6.12 16.57 -7.18
C ALA A 37 5.32 15.33 -6.71
N GLN A 38 4.05 15.50 -6.37
CA GLN A 38 3.15 14.40 -6.01
C GLN A 38 2.91 13.45 -7.18
N ASN A 39 2.64 13.97 -8.38
CA ASN A 39 2.50 13.18 -9.60
C ASN A 39 3.78 12.38 -9.89
N PHE A 40 4.94 13.04 -9.87
CA PHE A 40 6.23 12.39 -10.05
C PHE A 40 6.46 11.27 -9.03
N GLY A 41 6.18 11.53 -7.74
CA GLY A 41 6.27 10.53 -6.68
C GLY A 41 5.37 9.32 -6.93
N ALA A 42 4.12 9.55 -7.35
CA ALA A 42 3.15 8.50 -7.66
C ALA A 42 3.58 7.65 -8.86
N VAL A 43 3.97 8.26 -9.99
CA VAL A 43 4.45 7.53 -11.16
C VAL A 43 5.71 6.75 -10.83
N ARG A 44 6.68 7.36 -10.14
CA ARG A 44 7.90 6.69 -9.68
C ARG A 44 7.56 5.49 -8.81
N SER A 45 6.63 5.65 -7.88
CA SER A 45 6.09 4.58 -7.04
C SER A 45 5.56 3.42 -7.89
N LEU A 46 4.71 3.69 -8.89
CA LEU A 46 4.11 2.67 -9.76
C LEU A 46 5.13 1.91 -10.62
N VAL A 47 6.19 2.58 -11.09
CA VAL A 47 7.22 1.95 -11.94
C VAL A 47 8.35 1.29 -11.14
N THR A 48 8.40 1.49 -9.81
CA THR A 48 9.41 0.84 -8.97
C THR A 48 8.96 -0.55 -8.53
N THR A 49 9.92 -1.49 -8.51
CA THR A 49 9.66 -2.86 -8.06
C THR A 49 9.40 -2.95 -6.55
N GLY A 50 9.80 -1.94 -5.76
CA GLY A 50 9.67 -1.94 -4.31
C GLY A 50 8.22 -2.05 -3.83
N ILE A 51 7.30 -1.32 -4.47
CA ILE A 51 5.88 -1.34 -4.09
C ILE A 51 5.20 -2.63 -4.52
N GLN A 52 5.52 -3.14 -5.71
CA GLN A 52 5.01 -4.43 -6.16
C GLN A 52 5.50 -5.57 -5.24
N LYS A 53 6.78 -5.58 -4.88
CA LYS A 53 7.34 -6.56 -3.92
C LYS A 53 6.71 -6.43 -2.53
N GLY A 54 6.52 -5.20 -2.04
CA GLY A 54 5.83 -4.93 -0.77
C GLY A 54 4.38 -5.41 -0.78
N HIS A 55 3.64 -5.11 -1.84
CA HIS A 55 2.26 -5.54 -2.03
C HIS A 55 2.15 -7.07 -2.10
N MET A 56 3.03 -7.75 -2.83
CA MET A 56 3.05 -9.22 -2.89
C MET A 56 3.40 -9.86 -1.54
N LYS A 57 4.35 -9.28 -0.78
CA LYS A 57 4.66 -9.74 0.58
C LYS A 57 3.44 -9.60 1.50
N MET A 58 2.75 -8.46 1.46
CA MET A 58 1.52 -8.24 2.22
C MET A 58 0.41 -9.20 1.79
N HIS A 59 0.22 -9.38 0.48
CA HIS A 59 -0.80 -10.26 -0.08
C HIS A 59 -0.59 -11.72 0.35
N LEU A 60 0.65 -12.22 0.29
CA LEU A 60 1.01 -13.55 0.77
C LEU A 60 0.66 -13.71 2.26
N LEU A 61 1.09 -12.76 3.10
CA LEU A 61 0.81 -12.80 4.54
C LEU A 61 -0.69 -12.75 4.84
N ASN A 62 -1.47 -11.98 4.07
CA ASN A 62 -2.92 -11.91 4.22
C ASN A 62 -3.58 -13.27 3.95
N ILE A 63 -3.19 -13.96 2.87
CA ILE A 63 -3.71 -15.30 2.56
C ILE A 63 -3.34 -16.28 3.68
N LEU A 64 -2.08 -16.28 4.12
CA LEU A 64 -1.61 -17.17 5.18
C LEU A 64 -2.31 -16.91 6.52
N ASN A 65 -2.62 -15.65 6.84
CA ASN A 65 -3.41 -15.30 8.02
C ASN A 65 -4.86 -15.81 7.91
N GLN A 66 -5.49 -15.73 6.72
CA GLN A 66 -6.83 -16.29 6.50
C GLN A 66 -6.87 -17.82 6.64
N LEU A 67 -5.75 -18.48 6.33
CA LEU A 67 -5.56 -19.93 6.51
C LEU A 67 -5.11 -20.31 7.92
N GLU A 68 -5.01 -19.34 8.84
CA GLU A 68 -4.54 -19.54 10.21
C GLU A 68 -3.17 -20.24 10.27
N ALA A 69 -2.25 -19.83 9.39
CA ALA A 69 -0.88 -20.31 9.37
C ALA A 69 -0.11 -19.84 10.62
N THR A 70 0.62 -20.77 11.22
CA THR A 70 1.57 -20.49 12.30
C THR A 70 2.76 -19.69 11.79
N ASP A 71 3.51 -19.06 12.69
CA ASP A 71 4.69 -18.26 12.31
C ASP A 71 5.78 -19.09 11.62
N GLN A 72 5.91 -20.36 12.01
CA GLN A 72 6.84 -21.29 11.35
C GLN A 72 6.40 -21.59 9.91
N GLU A 73 5.11 -21.86 9.68
CA GLU A 73 4.57 -22.10 8.34
C GLU A 73 4.69 -20.87 7.46
N LYS A 74 4.47 -19.67 8.03
CA LYS A 74 4.63 -18.40 7.33
C LYS A 74 6.05 -18.20 6.83
N GLU A 75 7.07 -18.45 7.65
CA GLU A 75 8.45 -18.27 7.20
C GLU A 75 8.86 -19.30 6.14
N ILE A 76 8.40 -20.55 6.25
CA ILE A 76 8.67 -21.58 5.23
C ILE A 76 8.07 -21.17 3.88
N ILE A 77 6.77 -20.85 3.86
CA ILE A 77 6.07 -20.49 2.62
C ILE A 77 6.60 -19.16 2.08
N ARG A 78 6.92 -18.20 2.94
CA ARG A 78 7.54 -16.93 2.52
C ARG A 78 8.84 -17.17 1.76
N LYS A 79 9.70 -18.09 2.22
CA LYS A 79 10.95 -18.43 1.55
C LYS A 79 10.72 -19.09 0.19
N GLU A 80 9.68 -19.91 0.07
CA GLU A 80 9.31 -20.54 -1.20
C GLU A 80 8.81 -19.54 -2.26
N PHE A 81 8.11 -18.48 -1.82
CA PHE A 81 7.52 -17.46 -2.68
C PHE A 81 8.41 -16.23 -2.91
N GLU A 82 9.71 -16.27 -2.58
CA GLU A 82 10.64 -15.14 -2.85
C GLU A 82 10.84 -14.88 -4.35
N THR A 83 10.78 -15.94 -5.17
CA THR A 83 11.01 -15.87 -6.63
C THR A 83 9.76 -16.24 -7.44
N LYS A 84 8.68 -16.69 -6.78
CA LYS A 84 7.44 -17.13 -7.42
C LYS A 84 6.35 -16.05 -7.34
N THR A 85 5.50 -15.98 -8.36
CA THR A 85 4.32 -15.12 -8.33
C THR A 85 3.32 -15.63 -7.28
N VAL A 86 2.91 -14.74 -6.37
CA VAL A 86 1.91 -15.04 -5.35
C VAL A 86 0.53 -15.06 -6.02
N SER A 87 -0.08 -16.25 -6.08
CA SER A 87 -1.49 -16.40 -6.44
C SER A 87 -2.22 -17.17 -5.35
N HIS A 88 -3.49 -16.85 -5.11
CA HIS A 88 -4.27 -17.46 -4.04
C HIS A 88 -4.25 -19.00 -4.12
N LYS A 89 -4.41 -19.56 -5.34
CA LYS A 89 -4.35 -21.02 -5.54
C LYS A 89 -2.99 -21.59 -5.17
N ALA A 90 -1.89 -21.01 -5.68
CA ALA A 90 -0.55 -21.52 -5.42
C ALA A 90 -0.20 -21.49 -3.92
N VAL A 91 -0.61 -20.44 -3.20
CA VAL A 91 -0.36 -20.33 -1.76
C VAL A 91 -1.16 -21.37 -0.97
N VAL A 92 -2.43 -21.58 -1.32
CA VAL A 92 -3.27 -22.61 -0.69
C VAL A 92 -2.69 -24.01 -0.93
N ASP A 93 -2.28 -24.30 -2.17
CA ASP A 93 -1.70 -25.61 -2.51
C ASP A 93 -0.38 -25.85 -1.76
N ALA A 94 0.48 -24.83 -1.66
CA ALA A 94 1.72 -24.90 -0.88
C ALA A 94 1.44 -25.11 0.62
N PHE A 95 0.46 -24.39 1.17
CA PHE A 95 0.05 -24.54 2.57
C PHE A 95 -0.54 -25.92 2.87
N CYS A 96 -1.44 -26.42 2.01
CA CYS A 96 -2.03 -27.75 2.14
C CYS A 96 -0.95 -28.84 2.02
N SER A 97 0.01 -28.68 1.10
CA SER A 97 1.14 -29.60 0.93
C SER A 97 2.01 -29.64 2.18
N LEU A 98 2.27 -28.48 2.80
CA LEU A 98 3.03 -28.38 4.05
C LEU A 98 2.34 -29.11 5.21
N ARG A 99 1.01 -29.07 5.29
CA ARG A 99 0.21 -29.78 6.30
C ARG A 99 -0.15 -31.22 5.93
N GLY A 100 0.16 -31.69 4.72
CA GLY A 100 -0.22 -33.02 4.23
C GLY A 100 -1.73 -33.21 3.99
N ILE A 101 -2.47 -32.12 3.73
CA ILE A 101 -3.93 -32.12 3.53
C ILE A 101 -4.24 -32.04 2.03
N LYS A 102 -5.31 -32.71 1.55
CA LYS A 102 -5.77 -32.55 0.16
C LYS A 102 -6.32 -31.13 -0.07
N SER A 103 -5.85 -30.47 -1.11
CA SER A 103 -6.33 -29.16 -1.58
C SER A 103 -7.74 -29.29 -2.18
N ASP A 104 -8.80 -29.11 -1.38
CA ASP A 104 -10.16 -29.12 -1.90
C ASP A 104 -10.58 -27.71 -2.38
N HIS A 105 -10.63 -27.54 -3.70
CA HIS A 105 -10.85 -26.24 -4.34
C HIS A 105 -12.30 -25.71 -4.24
N LYS A 106 -13.22 -26.47 -3.63
CA LYS A 106 -14.63 -26.07 -3.49
C LYS A 106 -14.88 -24.99 -2.43
N THR A 107 -13.97 -24.79 -1.48
CA THR A 107 -14.12 -23.78 -0.42
C THR A 107 -13.68 -22.37 -0.86
N LEU A 108 -13.13 -22.22 -2.08
CA LEU A 108 -12.53 -20.98 -2.60
C LEU A 108 -13.54 -19.99 -3.23
N LYS A 109 -14.84 -20.34 -3.26
CA LYS A 109 -15.93 -19.43 -3.65
C LYS A 109 -16.86 -19.26 -2.45
N GLY A 110 -16.53 -18.35 -1.53
CA GLY A 110 -17.39 -18.16 -0.37
C GLY A 110 -16.98 -17.08 0.62
N LYS A 111 -16.79 -15.84 0.14
CA LYS A 111 -17.38 -14.58 0.65
C LYS A 111 -16.74 -13.39 -0.05
#